data_AF-A0A2R2WYW1-F1
#
_entry.id   AF-A0A2R2WYW1-F1
#
_cell.length_a   1.000
_cell.length_b   1.000
_cell.length_c   1.000
_cell.angle_alpha   90.00
_cell.angle_beta   90.00
_cell.angle_gamma   90.00
#
_symmetry.space_group_name_H-M   'P 1'
#
loop_
_entity.id
_entity.type
_entity.pdbx_description
1 polymer ?
#
loop_
_entity_poly.entity_id
_entity_poly.type
_entity_poly.pdbx_seq_one_letter_code
_entity_poly.pdbx_strand_id
1 'polypeptide(L)'
;PMYNLLSMLAASDLGLCASTFPTMVRLFWLGARELPFDLCAAQMFFIHAFTYVESGVLLAMAFDRFIAIRDPLHYATILTHSTMAKVGIAILVRAILLNLPGPILLRRLFFPQISVLSHCYCLHCDLVGLACSDTQINSLVGLISILLSLGLDSSLIMLSYALIL
;
A
#
# COMPACT_ATOMS: atom_id res chain seq x y z
N PRO A 1 4.77 -21.26 -8.89
CA PRO A 1 3.96 -20.00 -8.77
C PRO A 1 4.05 -19.42 -7.36
N MET A 2 3.72 -20.21 -6.33
CA MET A 2 3.74 -19.79 -4.92
C MET A 2 5.09 -19.24 -4.42
N TYR A 3 6.24 -19.82 -4.81
CA TYR A 3 7.56 -19.29 -4.43
C TYR A 3 7.80 -17.85 -4.95
N ASN A 4 7.37 -17.55 -6.18
CA ASN A 4 7.50 -16.20 -6.73
C ASN A 4 6.62 -15.21 -5.96
N LEU A 5 5.40 -15.61 -5.58
CA LEU A 5 4.50 -14.78 -4.76
C LEU A 5 5.08 -14.54 -3.36
N LEU A 6 5.63 -15.57 -2.72
CA LEU A 6 6.34 -15.44 -1.43
C LEU A 6 7.54 -14.51 -1.52
N SER A 7 8.31 -14.58 -2.61
CA SER A 7 9.43 -13.65 -2.84
C SER A 7 8.95 -12.21 -3.00
N MET A 8 7.81 -11.98 -3.67
CA MET A 8 7.23 -10.65 -3.81
C MET A 8 6.71 -10.13 -2.47
N LEU A 9 6.08 -10.99 -1.66
CA LEU A 9 5.61 -10.66 -0.32
C LEU A 9 6.77 -10.28 0.60
N ALA A 10 7.83 -11.09 0.62
CA ALA A 10 9.03 -10.78 1.39
C ALA A 10 9.68 -9.46 0.95
N ALA A 11 9.68 -9.17 -0.36
CA ALA A 11 10.18 -7.90 -0.87
C ALA A 11 9.32 -6.70 -0.45
N SER A 12 7.98 -6.83 -0.41
CA SER A 12 7.10 -5.78 0.10
C SER A 12 7.29 -5.56 1.59
N ASP A 13 7.43 -6.62 2.38
CA ASP A 13 7.64 -6.55 3.83
C ASP A 13 8.97 -5.86 4.16
N LEU A 14 10.04 -6.23 3.43
CA LEU A 14 11.32 -5.55 3.53
C LEU A 14 11.22 -4.08 3.15
N GLY A 15 10.42 -3.74 2.13
CA GLY A 15 10.14 -2.35 1.74
C GLY A 15 9.42 -1.56 2.84
N LEU A 16 8.41 -2.15 3.48
CA LEU A 16 7.69 -1.60 4.64
C LEU A 16 8.65 -1.35 5.81
N CYS A 17 9.47 -2.34 6.16
CA CYS A 17 10.50 -2.21 7.19
C CYS A 17 11.50 -1.10 6.84
N ALA A 18 12.03 -1.09 5.61
CA ALA A 18 12.99 -0.08 5.17
C ALA A 18 12.41 1.35 5.17
N SER A 19 11.09 1.49 4.96
CA SER A 19 10.41 2.79 4.96
C SER A 19 10.16 3.30 6.39
N THR A 20 9.89 2.41 7.34
CA THR A 20 9.56 2.75 8.73
C THR A 20 10.79 2.85 9.63
N PHE A 21 11.80 2.01 9.38
CA PHE A 21 13.00 1.88 10.20
C PHE A 21 13.79 3.19 10.37
N PRO A 22 14.07 4.01 9.33
CA PRO A 22 14.81 5.26 9.49
C PRO A 22 14.12 6.24 10.45
N THR A 23 12.78 6.29 10.39
CA THR A 23 11.98 7.16 11.24
C THR A 23 11.96 6.67 12.69
N MET A 24 11.86 5.35 12.89
CA MET A 24 11.96 4.74 14.21
C MET A 24 13.33 5.00 14.86
N VAL A 25 14.42 4.81 14.11
CA VAL A 25 15.78 5.08 14.61
C VAL A 25 15.96 6.55 14.97
N ARG A 26 15.46 7.48 14.16
CA ARG A 26 15.53 8.92 14.45
C ARG A 26 14.76 9.31 15.72
N LEU A 27 13.57 8.75 15.91
CA LEU A 27 12.72 9.04 17.07
C LEU A 27 13.28 8.44 18.36
N PHE A 28 13.65 7.16 18.34
CA PHE A 28 14.06 6.43 19.55
C PHE A 28 15.53 6.63 19.92
N TRP A 29 16.43 6.68 18.94
CA TRP A 29 17.87 6.68 19.20
C TRP A 29 18.49 8.07 19.19
N LEU A 30 18.02 8.94 18.31
CA LEU A 30 18.57 10.30 18.15
C LEU A 30 17.77 11.36 18.93
N GLY A 31 16.63 10.97 19.54
CA GLY A 31 15.75 11.91 20.27
C GLY A 31 15.20 13.04 19.40
N ALA A 32 15.31 12.92 18.07
CA ALA A 32 14.89 13.95 17.14
C ALA A 32 13.37 13.86 16.96
N ARG A 33 12.64 14.82 17.54
CA ARG A 33 11.18 14.85 17.51
C ARG A 33 10.62 15.39 16.19
N GLU A 34 11.43 16.07 15.40
CA GLU A 34 11.01 16.78 14.18
C GLU A 34 11.43 16.02 12.91
N LEU A 35 10.44 15.75 12.05
CA LEU A 35 10.63 15.16 10.72
C LEU A 35 10.25 16.21 9.67
N PRO A 36 11.10 16.50 8.68
CA PRO A 36 10.71 17.41 7.60
C PRO A 36 9.51 16.82 6.83
N PHE A 37 8.61 17.70 6.40
CA PHE A 37 7.36 17.34 5.73
C PHE A 37 7.58 16.43 4.53
N ASP A 38 8.57 16.75 3.69
CA ASP A 38 8.92 15.95 2.50
C ASP A 38 9.26 14.50 2.85
N LEU A 39 9.83 14.26 4.04
CA LEU A 39 10.21 12.92 4.50
C LEU A 39 9.02 12.13 5.06
N CYS A 40 8.10 12.75 5.82
CA CYS A 40 6.86 12.07 6.27
C CYS A 40 5.94 11.81 5.06
N ALA A 41 5.89 12.73 4.06
CA ALA A 41 5.16 12.51 2.81
C ALA A 41 5.74 11.36 1.98
N ALA A 42 7.06 11.32 1.78
CA ALA A 42 7.72 10.22 1.08
C ALA A 42 7.53 8.88 1.82
N GLN A 43 7.71 8.87 3.15
CA GLN A 43 7.51 7.68 3.97
C GLN A 43 6.07 7.14 3.85
N MET A 44 5.07 8.02 3.94
CA MET A 44 3.67 7.61 3.82
C MET A 44 3.35 7.05 2.43
N PHE A 45 3.90 7.65 1.36
CA PHE A 45 3.77 7.12 0.00
C PHE A 45 4.36 5.71 -0.13
N PHE A 46 5.57 5.46 0.38
CA PHE A 46 6.17 4.14 0.31
C PHE A 46 5.40 3.11 1.13
N ILE A 47 4.95 3.46 2.34
CA ILE A 47 4.16 2.56 3.18
C ILE A 47 2.89 2.13 2.45
N HIS A 48 2.09 3.08 1.93
CA HIS A 48 0.87 2.76 1.20
C HIS A 48 1.15 1.97 -0.09
N ALA A 49 2.24 2.27 -0.80
CA ALA A 49 2.64 1.51 -1.98
C ALA A 49 2.94 0.04 -1.65
N PHE A 50 3.76 -0.21 -0.63
CA PHE A 50 4.11 -1.57 -0.23
C PHE A 50 2.91 -2.32 0.36
N THR A 51 2.04 -1.68 1.15
CA THR A 51 0.81 -2.31 1.65
C THR A 51 -0.16 -2.71 0.53
N TYR A 52 -0.31 -1.91 -0.54
CA TYR A 52 -1.14 -2.31 -1.68
C TYR A 52 -0.53 -3.47 -2.47
N VAL A 53 0.81 -3.51 -2.58
CA VAL A 53 1.49 -4.66 -3.19
C VAL A 53 1.27 -5.92 -2.34
N GLU A 54 1.47 -5.84 -1.03
CA GLU A 54 1.25 -6.93 -0.08
C GLU A 54 -0.18 -7.48 -0.19
N SER A 55 -1.20 -6.61 -0.13
CA SER A 55 -2.61 -6.95 -0.31
C SER A 55 -2.89 -7.66 -1.64
N GLY A 56 -2.34 -7.13 -2.74
CA GLY A 56 -2.50 -7.73 -4.07
C GLY A 56 -1.81 -9.11 -4.19
N VAL A 57 -0.66 -9.29 -3.55
CA VAL A 57 0.05 -10.59 -3.49
C VAL A 57 -0.73 -11.59 -2.66
N LEU A 58 -1.30 -11.20 -1.51
CA LEU A 58 -2.16 -12.05 -0.68
C LEU A 58 -3.40 -12.52 -1.45
N LEU A 59 -4.04 -11.63 -2.21
CA LEU A 59 -5.16 -11.98 -3.07
C LEU A 59 -4.73 -12.97 -4.16
N ALA A 60 -3.59 -12.75 -4.82
CA ALA A 60 -3.06 -13.66 -5.83
C ALA A 60 -2.74 -15.05 -5.25
N MET A 61 -2.24 -15.13 -4.01
CA MET A 61 -2.00 -16.40 -3.31
C MET A 61 -3.31 -17.12 -2.96
N ALA A 62 -4.35 -16.39 -2.52
CA ALA A 62 -5.66 -16.99 -2.26
C ALA A 62 -6.27 -17.57 -3.56
N PHE A 63 -6.13 -16.84 -4.67
CA PHE A 63 -6.61 -17.28 -5.97
C PHE A 63 -5.83 -18.48 -6.54
N ASP A 64 -4.49 -18.49 -6.37
CA ASP A 64 -3.63 -19.64 -6.68
C ASP A 64 -4.12 -20.91 -5.96
N ARG A 65 -4.40 -20.81 -4.65
CA ARG A 65 -4.95 -21.92 -3.85
C ARG A 65 -6.33 -22.35 -4.29
N PHE A 66 -7.21 -21.41 -4.62
CA PHE A 66 -8.55 -21.70 -5.12
C PHE A 66 -8.51 -22.54 -6.40
N ILE A 67 -7.72 -22.13 -7.39
CA ILE A 67 -7.59 -22.88 -8.66
C ILE A 67 -6.92 -24.23 -8.42
N ALA A 68 -5.88 -24.29 -7.59
CA ALA A 68 -5.16 -25.54 -7.29
C ALA A 68 -6.08 -26.63 -6.72
N ILE A 69 -7.07 -26.24 -5.90
CA ILE A 69 -8.01 -27.18 -5.26
C ILE A 69 -9.20 -27.48 -6.17
N ARG A 70 -9.79 -26.47 -6.81
CA ARG A 70 -11.03 -26.66 -7.59
C ARG A 70 -10.79 -27.29 -8.95
N ASP A 71 -9.68 -26.99 -9.61
CA ASP A 71 -9.39 -27.41 -10.99
C ASP A 71 -7.93 -27.89 -11.17
N PRO A 72 -7.51 -28.98 -10.48
CA PRO A 72 -6.11 -29.42 -10.45
C PRO A 72 -5.54 -29.79 -11.84
N LEU A 73 -6.37 -30.29 -12.77
CA LEU A 73 -5.92 -30.65 -14.12
C LEU A 73 -5.59 -29.42 -14.99
N HIS A 74 -6.21 -28.27 -14.74
CA HIS A 74 -5.96 -27.03 -15.49
C HIS A 74 -4.95 -26.12 -14.81
N TYR A 75 -4.57 -26.40 -13.56
CA TYR A 75 -3.63 -25.59 -12.79
C TYR A 75 -2.29 -25.38 -13.52
N ALA A 76 -1.73 -26.43 -14.12
CA ALA A 76 -0.43 -26.37 -14.80
C ALA A 76 -0.45 -25.54 -16.10
N THR A 77 -1.61 -25.44 -16.78
CA THR A 77 -1.75 -24.69 -18.02
C THR A 77 -2.11 -23.22 -17.78
N ILE A 78 -2.89 -22.94 -16.72
CA ILE A 78 -3.30 -21.58 -16.34
C ILE A 78 -2.14 -20.84 -15.64
N LEU A 79 -1.47 -21.50 -14.71
CA LEU A 79 -0.52 -20.87 -13.80
C LEU A 79 0.96 -21.06 -14.23
N THR A 80 1.25 -20.56 -15.42
CA THR A 80 2.62 -20.56 -15.96
C THR A 80 3.49 -19.46 -15.34
N HIS A 81 4.82 -19.60 -15.45
CA HIS A 81 5.77 -18.55 -15.03
C HIS A 81 5.50 -17.19 -15.71
N SER A 82 5.05 -17.20 -16.97
CA SER A 82 4.72 -15.97 -17.70
C SER A 82 3.46 -15.30 -17.16
N THR A 83 2.43 -16.08 -16.79
CA THR A 83 1.23 -15.57 -16.13
C THR A 83 1.58 -14.94 -14.79
N MET A 84 2.44 -15.58 -13.99
CA MET A 84 2.87 -15.03 -12.70
C MET A 84 3.64 -13.72 -12.83
N ALA A 85 4.52 -13.60 -13.84
CA ALA A 85 5.19 -12.33 -14.10
C ALA A 85 4.19 -11.22 -14.46
N LYS A 86 3.18 -11.52 -15.29
CA LYS A 86 2.12 -10.56 -15.64
C LYS A 86 1.29 -10.14 -14.42
N VAL A 87 0.94 -11.09 -13.55
CA VAL A 87 0.22 -10.80 -12.30
C VAL A 87 1.07 -9.89 -11.40
N GLY A 88 2.35 -10.17 -11.25
CA GLY A 88 3.25 -9.33 -10.46
C GLY A 88 3.33 -7.90 -10.99
N ILE A 89 3.47 -7.73 -12.31
CA ILE A 89 3.45 -6.40 -12.95
C ILE A 89 2.09 -5.71 -12.73
N ALA A 90 0.98 -6.42 -12.87
CA ALA A 90 -0.35 -5.86 -12.67
C ALA A 90 -0.56 -5.35 -11.23
N ILE A 91 -0.08 -6.10 -10.23
CA ILE A 91 -0.12 -5.68 -8.81
C ILE A 91 0.69 -4.39 -8.62
N LEU A 92 1.90 -4.31 -9.16
CA LEU A 92 2.75 -3.12 -9.07
C LEU A 92 2.09 -1.90 -9.74
N VAL A 93 1.56 -2.07 -10.96
CA VAL A 93 0.86 -1.00 -11.69
C VAL A 93 -0.36 -0.51 -10.91
N ARG A 94 -1.18 -1.43 -10.37
CA ARG A 94 -2.33 -1.09 -9.53
C ARG A 94 -1.89 -0.30 -8.29
N ALA A 95 -0.86 -0.76 -7.58
CA ALA A 95 -0.36 -0.10 -6.39
C ALA A 95 0.13 1.34 -6.68
N ILE A 96 0.84 1.54 -7.80
CA ILE A 96 1.29 2.86 -8.24
C ILE A 96 0.09 3.74 -8.59
N LEU A 97 -0.88 3.23 -9.36
CA LEU A 97 -2.05 3.99 -9.80
C LEU A 97 -2.93 4.45 -8.62
N LEU A 98 -3.07 3.61 -7.59
CA LEU A 98 -3.82 3.93 -6.37
C LEU A 98 -3.05 4.88 -5.44
N ASN A 99 -1.72 4.88 -5.49
CA ASN A 99 -0.88 5.78 -4.69
C ASN A 99 -0.64 7.15 -5.34
N LEU A 100 -0.63 7.23 -6.67
CA LEU A 100 -0.35 8.47 -7.43
C LEU A 100 -1.23 9.68 -7.07
N PRO A 101 -2.53 9.54 -6.74
CA PRO A 101 -3.39 10.66 -6.39
C PRO A 101 -2.92 11.40 -5.13
N GLY A 102 -2.36 10.66 -4.16
CA GLY A 102 -1.90 11.18 -2.87
C GLY A 102 -0.89 12.33 -3.00
N PRO A 103 0.31 12.12 -3.60
CA PRO A 103 1.32 13.16 -3.72
C PRO A 103 0.91 14.32 -4.63
N ILE A 104 0.11 14.07 -5.67
CA ILE A 104 -0.40 15.14 -6.55
C ILE A 104 -1.36 16.05 -5.77
N LEU A 105 -2.22 15.46 -4.94
CA LEU A 105 -3.19 16.20 -4.15
C LEU A 105 -2.54 16.91 -2.96
N LEU A 106 -1.55 16.27 -2.30
CA LEU A 106 -0.68 16.90 -1.30
C LEU A 106 0.01 18.14 -1.88
N ARG A 107 0.60 18.01 -3.08
CA ARG A 107 1.26 19.13 -3.76
C ARG A 107 0.28 20.25 -4.11
N ARG A 108 -0.97 19.96 -4.47
CA ARG A 108 -1.97 21.02 -4.71
C ARG A 108 -2.42 21.73 -3.44
N LEU A 109 -2.53 21.03 -2.32
CA LEU A 109 -3.00 21.58 -1.03
C LEU A 109 -1.96 22.47 -0.35
N PHE A 110 -0.67 22.16 -0.46
CA PHE A 110 0.41 22.88 0.22
C PHE A 110 1.00 24.07 -0.56
N PHE A 111 0.61 24.26 -1.82
CA PHE A 111 1.09 25.39 -2.62
C PHE A 111 0.50 26.79 -2.30
N PRO A 112 -0.45 27.01 -1.36
CA PRO A 112 -0.78 28.37 -0.93
C PRO A 112 0.15 28.98 0.12
N GLN A 113 0.63 28.25 1.14
CA GLN A 113 1.38 28.88 2.25
C GLN A 113 1.94 27.86 3.25
N ILE A 114 3.14 28.15 3.80
CA ILE A 114 3.80 27.61 5.01
C ILE A 114 5.01 26.69 4.75
N SER A 115 6.19 27.24 5.01
CA SER A 115 7.51 26.62 4.90
C SER A 115 8.09 26.06 6.21
N VAL A 116 7.33 26.05 7.32
CA VAL A 116 7.79 25.52 8.61
C VAL A 116 6.60 24.96 9.41
N LEU A 117 6.61 23.66 9.71
CA LEU A 117 5.60 23.00 10.54
C LEU A 117 6.19 22.81 11.96
N SER A 118 5.64 23.48 12.97
CA SER A 118 6.26 23.56 14.30
C SER A 118 5.87 22.44 15.27
N HIS A 119 4.93 21.54 14.97
CA HIS A 119 4.53 20.48 15.93
C HIS A 119 4.30 19.10 15.31
N CYS A 120 4.92 18.12 16.00
CA CYS A 120 5.05 16.71 15.70
C CYS A 120 3.75 15.95 15.98
N TYR A 121 3.32 15.05 15.09
CA TYR A 121 2.95 13.65 15.36
C TYR A 121 2.46 13.04 14.03
N CYS A 122 3.31 12.26 13.35
CA CYS A 122 2.96 11.42 12.19
C CYS A 122 2.27 10.13 12.76
N LEU A 123 1.24 10.33 13.62
CA LEU A 123 0.33 9.30 14.15
C LEU A 123 -1.05 9.95 14.35
N HIS A 124 -1.85 9.98 13.27
CA HIS A 124 -3.31 10.15 13.33
C HIS A 124 -3.84 11.51 13.87
N CYS A 125 -4.49 12.29 12.98
CA CYS A 125 -5.44 13.39 13.25
C CYS A 125 -5.04 14.88 13.24
N ASP A 126 -3.79 15.32 13.02
CA ASP A 126 -3.53 16.80 12.94
C ASP A 126 -3.13 17.33 11.56
N LEU A 127 -3.05 16.48 10.52
CA LEU A 127 -2.80 16.94 9.15
C LEU A 127 -4.05 17.56 8.48
N VAL A 128 -5.24 17.40 9.09
CA VAL A 128 -6.51 17.92 8.58
C VAL A 128 -6.85 19.30 9.18
N GLY A 129 -6.29 19.64 10.35
CA GLY A 129 -6.63 20.87 11.08
C GLY A 129 -5.89 22.13 10.63
N LEU A 130 -4.76 22.01 9.92
CA LEU A 130 -3.94 23.16 9.50
C LEU A 130 -4.01 23.50 8.00
N ALA A 131 -4.75 22.74 7.20
CA ALA A 131 -4.93 23.06 5.78
C ALA A 131 -6.03 24.13 5.63
N CYS A 132 -5.65 25.35 5.21
CA CYS A 132 -6.56 26.43 4.81
C CYS A 132 -7.37 26.11 3.52
N SER A 133 -7.54 24.84 3.15
CA SER A 133 -8.21 24.39 1.92
C SER A 133 -8.92 23.05 2.14
N ASP A 134 -10.05 22.87 1.44
CA ASP A 134 -11.07 21.85 1.65
C ASP A 134 -10.50 20.41 1.61
N THR A 135 -10.34 19.80 2.79
CA THR A 135 -9.75 18.46 2.98
C THR A 135 -10.70 17.32 2.65
N GLN A 136 -11.97 17.61 2.36
CA GLN A 136 -13.02 16.67 1.99
C GLN A 136 -12.60 15.80 0.80
N ILE A 137 -12.01 16.39 -0.25
CA ILE A 137 -11.65 15.68 -1.49
C ILE A 137 -10.48 14.71 -1.23
N ASN A 138 -9.47 15.11 -0.46
CA ASN A 138 -8.33 14.25 -0.14
C ASN A 138 -8.73 13.09 0.78
N SER A 139 -9.58 13.36 1.77
CA SER A 139 -10.15 12.34 2.65
C SER A 139 -10.99 11.33 1.84
N LEU A 140 -11.85 11.81 0.95
CA LEU A 140 -12.70 10.96 0.12
C LEU A 140 -11.89 10.10 -0.85
N VAL A 141 -10.90 10.68 -1.55
CA VAL A 141 -10.02 9.93 -2.47
C VAL A 141 -9.20 8.89 -1.71
N GLY A 142 -8.64 9.25 -0.55
CA GLY A 142 -7.93 8.32 0.32
C GLY A 142 -8.81 7.16 0.79
N LEU A 143 -10.03 7.46 1.26
CA LEU A 143 -11.00 6.47 1.70
C LEU A 143 -11.40 5.52 0.57
N ILE A 144 -11.70 6.06 -0.62
CA ILE A 144 -12.03 5.26 -1.81
C ILE A 144 -10.86 4.36 -2.19
N SER A 145 -9.62 4.87 -2.16
CA SER A 145 -8.42 4.10 -2.47
C SER A 145 -8.24 2.92 -1.51
N ILE A 146 -8.39 3.15 -0.20
CA ILE A 146 -8.30 2.10 0.83
C ILE A 146 -9.42 1.07 0.67
N LEU A 147 -10.66 1.50 0.43
CA LEU A 147 -11.80 0.59 0.26
C LEU A 147 -11.65 -0.28 -0.99
N LEU A 148 -11.21 0.33 -2.10
CA LEU A 148 -11.00 -0.36 -3.38
C LEU A 148 -9.78 -1.29 -3.37
N SER A 149 -8.78 -1.02 -2.54
CA SER A 149 -7.63 -1.90 -2.35
C SER A 149 -7.91 -2.94 -1.28
N LEU A 150 -7.70 -2.60 -0.02
CA LEU A 150 -7.76 -3.52 1.12
C LEU A 150 -9.16 -4.12 1.31
N GLY A 151 -10.21 -3.31 1.15
CA GLY A 151 -11.59 -3.75 1.34
C GLY A 151 -12.00 -4.82 0.32
N LEU A 152 -11.81 -4.53 -0.97
CA LEU A 152 -12.09 -5.48 -2.04
C LEU A 152 -11.18 -6.72 -1.98
N ASP A 153 -9.86 -6.54 -1.80
CA ASP A 153 -8.93 -7.66 -1.75
C ASP A 153 -9.27 -8.61 -0.60
N SER A 154 -9.52 -8.08 0.61
CA SER A 154 -9.94 -8.88 1.76
C SER A 154 -11.26 -9.62 1.52
N SER A 155 -12.24 -8.96 0.91
CA SER A 155 -13.53 -9.58 0.58
C SER A 155 -13.37 -10.72 -0.41
N LEU A 156 -12.54 -10.55 -1.44
CA LEU A 156 -12.25 -11.58 -2.43
C LEU A 156 -11.43 -12.74 -1.85
N ILE A 157 -10.50 -12.46 -0.93
CA ILE A 157 -9.77 -13.50 -0.19
C ILE A 157 -10.75 -14.33 0.63
N MET A 158 -11.61 -13.70 1.43
CA MET A 158 -12.64 -14.37 2.22
C MET A 158 -13.55 -15.23 1.35
N LEU A 159 -14.05 -14.69 0.23
CA LEU A 159 -14.88 -15.42 -0.71
C LEU A 159 -14.13 -16.63 -1.29
N SER A 160 -12.86 -16.48 -1.68
CA SER A 160 -12.06 -17.57 -2.24
C SER A 160 -11.92 -18.71 -1.24
N TYR A 161 -11.65 -18.42 0.03
CA TYR A 161 -11.56 -19.45 1.08
C TYR A 161 -12.92 -20.06 1.44
N ALA A 162 -13.99 -19.26 1.45
CA ALA A 162 -15.34 -19.77 1.69
C ALA A 162 -15.81 -20.74 0.60
N LEU A 163 -15.37 -20.56 -0.66
CA LEU A 163 -15.65 -21.48 -1.75
C LEU A 163 -14.75 -22.73 -1.78
N ILE A 164 -13.64 -22.71 -1.04
CA ILE A 164 -12.75 -23.87 -0.89
C ILE A 164 -13.29 -24.83 0.19
N LEU A 165 -13.85 -24.28 1.27
CA LEU A 165 -14.38 -25.03 2.42
C LEU A 165 -15.71 -25.73 2.07
#